data_AF-A0A949YQY8-F1
#
_entry.id   AF-A0A949YQY8-F1
#
_cell.length_a   1.000
_cell.length_b   1.000
_cell.length_c   1.000
_cell.angle_alpha   90.00
_cell.angle_beta   90.00
_cell.angle_gamma   90.00
#
_symmetry.space_group_name_H-M   'P 1'
#
loop_
_entity.id
_entity.type
_entity.pdbx_description
1 polymer ?
#
loop_
_entity_poly.entity_id
_entity_poly.type
_entity_poly.pdbx_seq_one_letter_code
_entity_poly.pdbx_strand_id
1 'polypeptide(L)'
;MNSRIRILRDGALAGLLGAATVAVWFLLFDFSRGTLFQTPALLATVLFHARAGTSILPLVVEYTIVHVFAFACFGVGSAILLEAVERHRSLLPALLVLLTAFEGLFVALVILLGPQLQSVLSWWSVLVGNLLATAVMVAFFFARHPQLGEHLVGPWVSVLAEGAAAGTIGGTVVVLWFLFYDLGSGANPFRTPAILGGAILEGARNPATVAARSPLVMSYTVLHFAVFVAFGVVVASLAASLDEPLLWLSFLLVFCLFQGFFVGFASVLSDALLNQLGWGTIVAGNLLSAAAMLGFFYLRRRALHPRLEGEPAEKRISDRDAPTSQPG
;
A
#
# COMPACT_ATOMS: atom_id res chain seq x y z
N MET A 1 -32.13 18.96 -4.00
CA MET A 1 -31.62 17.57 -3.92
C MET A 1 -30.51 17.54 -2.87
N ASN A 2 -30.73 16.88 -1.73
CA ASN A 2 -29.84 16.90 -0.55
C ASN A 2 -28.39 16.51 -0.90
N SER A 3 -27.39 17.23 -0.36
CA SER A 3 -25.96 16.95 -0.64
C SER A 3 -25.59 15.50 -0.35
N ARG A 4 -26.10 14.94 0.75
CA ARG A 4 -25.90 13.53 1.12
C ARG A 4 -26.35 12.54 0.03
N ILE A 5 -27.52 12.75 -0.58
CA ILE A 5 -28.03 11.87 -1.65
C ILE A 5 -27.08 11.89 -2.85
N ARG A 6 -26.48 13.05 -3.15
CA ARG A 6 -25.50 13.18 -4.23
C ARG A 6 -24.21 12.42 -3.94
N ILE A 7 -23.70 12.50 -2.71
CA ILE A 7 -22.48 11.79 -2.27
C ILE A 7 -22.70 10.28 -2.31
N LEU A 8 -23.83 9.79 -1.79
CA LEU A 8 -24.16 8.35 -1.87
C LEU A 8 -24.28 7.89 -3.33
N ARG A 9 -24.93 8.68 -4.20
CA ARG A 9 -25.08 8.34 -5.61
C ARG A 9 -23.73 8.33 -6.33
N ASP A 10 -22.94 9.38 -6.18
CA ASP A 10 -21.65 9.50 -6.87
C ASP A 10 -20.66 8.44 -6.35
N GLY A 11 -20.69 8.12 -5.05
CA GLY A 11 -19.95 7.01 -4.47
C GLY A 11 -20.40 5.64 -5.01
N ALA A 12 -21.69 5.38 -5.10
CA ALA A 12 -22.21 4.14 -5.69
C ALA A 12 -21.80 4.03 -7.17
N LEU A 13 -21.91 5.11 -7.95
CA LEU A 13 -21.48 5.13 -9.35
C LEU A 13 -19.98 4.88 -9.51
N ALA A 14 -19.14 5.50 -8.67
CA ALA A 14 -17.71 5.21 -8.65
C ALA A 14 -17.45 3.73 -8.36
N GLY A 15 -18.12 3.18 -7.34
CA GLY A 15 -18.07 1.76 -7.01
C GLY A 15 -18.43 0.86 -8.19
N LEU A 16 -19.55 1.14 -8.87
CA LEU A 16 -19.97 0.38 -10.06
C LEU A 16 -18.96 0.44 -11.21
N LEU A 17 -18.31 1.60 -11.43
CA LEU A 17 -17.22 1.73 -12.39
C LEU A 17 -16.00 0.89 -11.99
N GLY A 18 -15.66 0.86 -10.70
CA GLY A 18 -14.64 -0.02 -10.16
C GLY A 18 -14.98 -1.51 -10.38
N ALA A 19 -16.23 -1.89 -10.10
CA ALA A 19 -16.72 -3.26 -10.29
C ALA A 19 -16.61 -3.70 -11.76
N ALA A 20 -17.04 -2.83 -12.68
CA ALA A 20 -16.96 -3.06 -14.11
C ALA A 20 -15.50 -3.18 -14.59
N THR A 21 -14.61 -2.32 -14.08
CA THR A 21 -13.18 -2.35 -14.41
C THR A 21 -12.55 -3.68 -14.00
N VAL A 22 -12.80 -4.15 -12.77
CA VAL A 22 -12.30 -5.44 -12.29
C VAL A 22 -12.90 -6.60 -13.08
N ALA A 23 -14.20 -6.55 -13.40
CA ALA A 23 -14.86 -7.57 -14.20
C ALA A 23 -14.27 -7.66 -15.62
N VAL A 24 -14.02 -6.53 -16.28
CA VAL A 24 -13.37 -6.48 -17.60
C VAL A 24 -11.93 -7.00 -17.51
N TRP A 25 -11.17 -6.58 -16.51
CA TRP A 25 -9.81 -7.09 -16.29
C TRP A 25 -9.77 -8.61 -16.16
N PHE A 26 -10.62 -9.18 -15.30
CA PHE A 26 -10.65 -10.63 -15.11
C PHE A 26 -11.23 -11.38 -16.30
N LEU A 27 -12.16 -10.79 -17.06
CA LEU A 27 -12.62 -11.35 -18.32
C LEU A 27 -11.48 -11.47 -19.34
N LEU A 28 -10.65 -10.43 -19.47
CA LEU A 28 -9.47 -10.45 -20.35
C LEU A 28 -8.40 -11.41 -19.85
N PHE A 29 -8.17 -11.46 -18.53
CA PHE A 29 -7.23 -12.37 -17.90
C PHE A 29 -7.63 -13.84 -18.10
N ASP A 30 -8.91 -14.14 -17.94
CA ASP A 30 -9.51 -15.46 -18.19
C ASP A 30 -9.46 -15.84 -19.68
N PHE A 31 -9.82 -14.89 -20.56
CA PHE A 31 -9.72 -15.08 -22.00
C PHE A 31 -8.30 -15.41 -22.46
N SER A 32 -7.29 -14.74 -21.91
CA SER A 32 -5.88 -15.00 -22.27
C SER A 32 -5.39 -16.41 -21.87
N ARG A 33 -6.15 -17.11 -21.03
CA ARG A 33 -5.89 -18.50 -20.59
C ARG A 33 -6.84 -19.52 -21.23
N GLY A 34 -7.72 -19.07 -22.12
CA GLY A 34 -8.66 -19.91 -22.86
C GLY A 34 -9.94 -20.29 -22.11
N THR A 35 -10.24 -19.64 -20.98
CA THR A 35 -11.32 -20.07 -20.06
C THR A 35 -12.18 -18.89 -19.60
N LEU A 36 -13.14 -18.47 -20.43
CA LEU A 36 -14.04 -17.35 -20.09
C LEU A 36 -14.79 -17.58 -18.76
N PHE A 37 -14.83 -16.52 -17.94
CA PHE A 37 -15.55 -16.46 -16.65
C PHE A 37 -15.09 -17.46 -15.58
N GLN A 38 -13.93 -18.07 -15.73
CA GLN A 38 -13.39 -19.02 -14.76
C GLN A 38 -13.16 -18.36 -13.39
N THR A 39 -12.65 -17.14 -13.36
CA THR A 39 -12.38 -16.38 -12.13
C THR A 39 -13.65 -16.13 -11.30
N PRO A 40 -14.71 -15.46 -11.83
CA PRO A 40 -15.93 -15.24 -11.06
C PRO A 40 -16.63 -16.55 -10.66
N ALA A 41 -16.59 -17.59 -11.50
CA ALA A 41 -17.17 -18.89 -11.15
C ALA A 41 -16.41 -19.59 -10.01
N LEU A 42 -15.08 -19.52 -10.02
CA LEU A 42 -14.26 -20.06 -8.93
C LEU A 42 -14.51 -19.32 -7.63
N LEU A 43 -14.56 -17.98 -7.67
CA LEU A 43 -14.85 -17.18 -6.48
C LEU A 43 -16.25 -17.49 -5.92
N ALA A 44 -17.27 -17.64 -6.77
CA ALA A 44 -18.60 -18.08 -6.34
C ALA A 44 -18.56 -19.47 -5.69
N THR A 45 -17.78 -20.38 -6.28
CA THR A 45 -17.63 -21.73 -5.75
C THR A 45 -17.01 -21.67 -4.36
N VAL A 46 -15.87 -21.01 -4.19
CA VAL A 46 -15.18 -20.96 -2.90
C VAL A 46 -15.99 -20.23 -1.83
N LEU A 47 -16.71 -19.15 -2.19
CA LEU A 47 -17.46 -18.35 -1.22
C LEU A 47 -18.78 -18.99 -0.80
N PHE A 48 -19.46 -19.69 -1.70
CA PHE A 48 -20.85 -20.12 -1.47
C PHE A 48 -21.06 -21.63 -1.59
N HIS A 49 -20.11 -22.39 -2.14
CA HIS A 49 -20.29 -23.81 -2.45
C HIS A 49 -19.17 -24.71 -1.90
N ALA A 50 -19.56 -25.79 -1.23
CA ALA A 50 -18.59 -26.78 -0.72
C ALA A 50 -18.06 -27.75 -1.79
N ARG A 51 -18.74 -27.88 -2.95
CA ARG A 51 -18.37 -28.80 -4.05
C ARG A 51 -18.71 -28.23 -5.42
N ALA A 52 -17.83 -28.45 -6.39
CA ALA A 52 -18.09 -28.16 -7.80
C ALA A 52 -19.15 -29.13 -8.36
N GLY A 53 -20.19 -28.58 -8.98
CA GLY A 53 -21.30 -29.33 -9.56
C GLY A 53 -22.32 -28.45 -10.28
N THR A 54 -22.32 -27.15 -9.96
CA THR A 54 -23.11 -26.12 -10.66
C THR A 54 -22.46 -25.76 -12.00
N SER A 55 -23.28 -25.50 -13.02
CA SER A 55 -22.79 -24.94 -14.29
C SER A 55 -22.18 -23.54 -14.08
N ILE A 56 -21.32 -23.12 -15.00
CA ILE A 56 -20.53 -21.88 -14.83
C ILE A 56 -21.41 -20.62 -14.76
N LEU A 57 -22.49 -20.55 -15.53
CA LEU A 57 -23.32 -19.34 -15.63
C LEU A 57 -24.01 -18.94 -14.31
N PRO A 58 -24.70 -19.84 -13.59
CA PRO A 58 -25.26 -19.52 -12.27
C PRO A 58 -24.22 -18.99 -11.28
N LEU A 59 -23.04 -19.62 -11.23
CA LEU A 59 -21.94 -19.21 -10.36
C LEU A 59 -21.46 -17.79 -10.69
N VAL A 60 -21.32 -17.47 -11.98
CA VAL A 60 -20.93 -16.14 -12.43
C VAL A 60 -21.96 -15.09 -12.03
N VAL A 61 -23.25 -15.38 -12.18
CA VAL A 61 -24.33 -14.46 -11.79
C VAL A 61 -24.31 -14.21 -10.28
N GLU A 62 -24.20 -15.26 -9.48
CA GLU A 62 -24.15 -15.17 -8.02
C GLU A 62 -22.99 -14.32 -7.52
N TYR A 63 -21.77 -14.60 -8.02
CA TYR A 63 -20.61 -13.78 -7.67
C TYR A 63 -20.76 -12.35 -8.18
N THR A 64 -21.31 -12.13 -9.39
CA THR A 64 -21.50 -10.79 -9.95
C THR A 64 -22.40 -9.92 -9.06
N ILE A 65 -23.48 -10.48 -8.49
CA ILE A 65 -24.36 -9.75 -7.58
C ILE A 65 -23.59 -9.29 -6.33
N VAL A 66 -22.85 -10.20 -5.70
CA VAL A 66 -22.07 -9.88 -4.49
C VAL A 66 -20.94 -8.92 -4.78
N HIS A 67 -20.23 -9.09 -5.90
CA HIS A 67 -19.17 -8.21 -6.36
C HIS A 67 -19.67 -6.78 -6.60
N VAL A 68 -20.74 -6.63 -7.37
CA VAL A 68 -21.35 -5.33 -7.68
C VAL A 68 -21.83 -4.64 -6.39
N PHE A 69 -22.48 -5.39 -5.49
CA PHE A 69 -22.92 -4.84 -4.20
C PHE A 69 -21.74 -4.39 -3.33
N ALA A 70 -20.72 -5.24 -3.18
CA ALA A 70 -19.53 -4.94 -2.39
C ALA A 70 -18.81 -3.68 -2.90
N PHE A 71 -18.63 -3.56 -4.21
CA PHE A 71 -18.02 -2.38 -4.82
C PHE A 71 -18.89 -1.13 -4.71
N ALA A 72 -20.21 -1.24 -4.82
CA ALA A 72 -21.11 -0.11 -4.57
C ALA A 72 -20.99 0.39 -3.11
N CYS A 73 -20.97 -0.52 -2.13
CA CYS A 73 -20.73 -0.18 -0.73
C CYS A 73 -19.35 0.46 -0.51
N PHE A 74 -18.30 -0.12 -1.12
CA PHE A 74 -16.94 0.41 -1.04
C PHE A 74 -16.88 1.83 -1.61
N GLY A 75 -17.43 2.06 -2.80
CA GLY A 75 -17.47 3.38 -3.44
C GLY A 75 -18.25 4.42 -2.62
N VAL A 76 -19.36 4.04 -1.98
CA VAL A 76 -20.06 4.91 -1.02
C VAL A 76 -19.18 5.24 0.18
N GLY A 77 -18.50 4.25 0.75
CA GLY A 77 -17.55 4.46 1.85
C GLY A 77 -16.40 5.40 1.45
N SER A 78 -15.81 5.19 0.28
CA SER A 78 -14.77 6.08 -0.26
C SER A 78 -15.27 7.49 -0.47
N ALA A 79 -16.50 7.69 -0.99
CA ALA A 79 -17.07 9.02 -1.19
C ALA A 79 -17.35 9.75 0.13
N ILE A 80 -17.83 9.04 1.16
CA ILE A 80 -18.03 9.60 2.50
C ILE A 80 -16.68 10.02 3.10
N LEU A 81 -15.66 9.17 2.97
CA LEU A 81 -14.32 9.48 3.46
C LEU A 81 -13.68 10.65 2.69
N LEU A 82 -13.94 10.73 1.38
CA LEU A 82 -13.47 11.84 0.55
C LEU A 82 -14.12 13.16 0.94
N GLU A 83 -15.43 13.19 1.21
CA GLU A 83 -16.11 14.36 1.77
C GLU A 83 -15.54 14.74 3.15
N ALA A 84 -15.26 13.75 4.01
CA ALA A 84 -14.65 14.00 5.30
C ALA A 84 -13.25 14.62 5.15
N VAL A 85 -12.48 14.17 4.16
CA VAL A 85 -11.16 14.71 3.79
C VAL A 85 -11.24 16.16 3.30
N GLU A 86 -12.26 16.51 2.51
CA GLU A 86 -12.45 17.90 2.07
C GLU A 86 -12.67 18.85 3.26
N ARG A 87 -13.36 18.38 4.31
CA ARG A 87 -13.59 19.14 5.54
C ARG A 87 -12.38 19.12 6.48
N HIS A 88 -11.69 17.99 6.54
CA HIS A 88 -10.58 17.74 7.45
C HIS A 88 -9.44 17.04 6.70
N ARG A 89 -8.47 17.83 6.22
CA ARG A 89 -7.33 17.31 5.44
C ARG A 89 -6.49 16.29 6.19
N SER A 90 -6.52 16.28 7.52
CA SER A 90 -5.86 15.27 8.36
C SER A 90 -6.38 13.84 8.15
N LEU A 91 -7.50 13.66 7.45
CA LEU A 91 -8.06 12.36 7.11
C LEU A 91 -7.51 11.76 5.80
N LEU A 92 -6.65 12.47 5.06
CA LEU A 92 -6.06 11.95 3.83
C LEU A 92 -5.28 10.64 4.00
N PRO A 93 -4.50 10.43 5.07
CA PRO A 93 -3.88 9.14 5.31
C PRO A 93 -4.89 8.02 5.48
N ALA A 94 -6.12 8.30 5.95
CA ALA A 94 -7.15 7.28 6.07
C ALA A 94 -7.59 6.74 4.70
N LEU A 95 -7.56 7.56 3.62
CA LEU A 95 -7.80 7.08 2.25
C LEU A 95 -6.66 6.16 1.77
N LEU A 96 -5.41 6.51 2.06
CA LEU A 96 -4.24 5.70 1.70
C LEU A 96 -4.20 4.38 2.49
N VAL A 97 -4.52 4.44 3.77
CA VAL A 97 -4.65 3.26 4.64
C VAL A 97 -5.82 2.40 4.17
N LEU A 98 -6.98 2.98 3.84
CA LEU A 98 -8.12 2.25 3.29
C LEU A 98 -7.71 1.51 2.01
N LEU A 99 -7.05 2.19 1.07
CA LEU A 99 -6.56 1.58 -0.16
C LEU A 99 -5.59 0.43 0.15
N THR A 100 -4.56 0.69 0.95
CA THR A 100 -3.52 -0.30 1.26
C THR A 100 -4.09 -1.51 2.02
N ALA A 101 -4.98 -1.28 2.97
CA ALA A 101 -5.64 -2.33 3.74
C ALA A 101 -6.62 -3.14 2.87
N PHE A 102 -7.33 -2.48 1.95
CA PHE A 102 -8.21 -3.15 0.99
C PHE A 102 -7.41 -4.07 0.06
N GLU A 103 -6.30 -3.60 -0.51
CA GLU A 103 -5.42 -4.45 -1.32
C GLU A 103 -4.83 -5.62 -0.51
N GLY A 104 -4.33 -5.32 0.70
CA GLY A 104 -3.78 -6.33 1.60
C GLY A 104 -4.79 -7.40 1.99
N LEU A 105 -6.05 -7.01 2.22
CA LEU A 105 -7.15 -7.93 2.51
C LEU A 105 -7.37 -8.90 1.35
N PHE A 106 -7.44 -8.42 0.11
CA PHE A 106 -7.69 -9.29 -1.04
C PHE A 106 -6.51 -10.23 -1.33
N VAL A 107 -5.28 -9.75 -1.22
CA VAL A 107 -4.09 -10.60 -1.31
C VAL A 107 -4.13 -11.66 -0.21
N ALA A 108 -4.44 -11.27 1.04
CA ALA A 108 -4.58 -12.22 2.15
C ALA A 108 -5.70 -13.23 1.90
N LEU A 109 -6.86 -12.83 1.37
CA LEU A 109 -7.96 -13.74 1.06
C LEU A 109 -7.57 -14.77 0.00
N VAL A 110 -6.92 -14.36 -1.09
CA VAL A 110 -6.41 -15.30 -2.12
C VAL A 110 -5.45 -16.33 -1.52
N ILE A 111 -4.64 -15.88 -0.57
CA ILE A 111 -3.65 -16.72 0.10
C ILE A 111 -4.32 -17.70 1.09
N LEU A 112 -5.26 -17.21 1.90
CA LEU A 112 -5.88 -17.95 3.00
C LEU A 112 -7.00 -18.90 2.56
N LEU A 113 -7.77 -18.54 1.52
CA LEU A 113 -8.88 -19.37 1.03
C LEU A 113 -8.41 -20.58 0.18
N GLY A 114 -7.08 -20.77 0.05
CA GLY A 114 -6.48 -22.06 -0.25
C GLY A 114 -5.91 -22.26 -1.66
N PRO A 115 -5.30 -23.44 -1.91
CA PRO A 115 -4.56 -23.72 -3.16
C PRO A 115 -5.41 -23.65 -4.43
N GLN A 116 -6.72 -23.87 -4.30
CA GLN A 116 -7.67 -23.83 -5.42
C GLN A 116 -7.73 -22.43 -6.04
N LEU A 117 -7.81 -21.39 -5.20
CA LEU A 117 -7.74 -20.00 -5.64
C LEU A 117 -6.39 -19.70 -6.29
N GLN A 118 -5.29 -20.09 -5.66
CA GLN A 118 -3.95 -19.80 -6.17
C GLN A 118 -3.64 -20.48 -7.51
N SER A 119 -4.36 -21.55 -7.88
CA SER A 119 -4.20 -22.22 -9.17
C SER A 119 -4.79 -21.45 -10.36
N VAL A 120 -5.72 -20.53 -10.10
CA VAL A 120 -6.43 -19.75 -11.13
C VAL A 120 -6.30 -18.24 -10.91
N LEU A 121 -6.07 -17.78 -9.69
CA LEU A 121 -5.92 -16.39 -9.33
C LEU A 121 -4.53 -16.15 -8.77
N SER A 122 -3.70 -15.47 -9.54
CA SER A 122 -2.43 -14.96 -9.05
C SER A 122 -2.65 -13.71 -8.22
N TRP A 123 -1.92 -13.56 -7.11
CA TRP A 123 -2.00 -12.38 -6.25
C TRP A 123 -1.79 -11.06 -7.04
N TRP A 124 -0.90 -11.07 -8.04
CA TRP A 124 -0.60 -9.90 -8.86
C TRP A 124 -1.77 -9.53 -9.77
N SER A 125 -2.55 -10.50 -10.26
CA SER A 125 -3.71 -10.22 -11.11
C SER A 125 -4.79 -9.48 -10.34
N VAL A 126 -4.98 -9.82 -9.06
CA VAL A 126 -5.90 -9.13 -8.15
C VAL A 126 -5.42 -7.72 -7.86
N LEU A 127 -4.14 -7.56 -7.55
CA LEU A 127 -3.53 -6.24 -7.34
C LEU A 127 -3.71 -5.34 -8.56
N VAL A 128 -3.42 -5.82 -9.77
CA VAL A 128 -3.59 -5.02 -11.00
C VAL A 128 -5.06 -4.64 -11.20
N GLY A 129 -5.99 -5.58 -11.03
CA GLY A 129 -7.42 -5.31 -11.18
C GLY A 129 -7.92 -4.22 -10.22
N ASN A 130 -7.51 -4.29 -8.95
CA ASN A 130 -7.90 -3.33 -7.94
C ASN A 130 -7.24 -1.95 -8.13
N LEU A 131 -5.97 -1.90 -8.53
CA LEU A 131 -5.30 -0.65 -8.87
C LEU A 131 -5.96 0.04 -10.07
N LEU A 132 -6.35 -0.73 -11.10
CA LEU A 132 -7.11 -0.20 -12.23
C LEU A 132 -8.48 0.34 -11.79
N ALA A 133 -9.23 -0.40 -10.96
CA ALA A 133 -10.49 0.09 -10.42
C ALA A 133 -10.31 1.36 -9.60
N THR A 134 -9.30 1.40 -8.74
CA THR A 134 -8.96 2.58 -7.94
C THR A 134 -8.64 3.78 -8.83
N ALA A 135 -7.83 3.59 -9.88
CA ALA A 135 -7.51 4.64 -10.84
C ALA A 135 -8.77 5.19 -11.54
N VAL A 136 -9.68 4.31 -11.98
CA VAL A 136 -10.96 4.70 -12.59
C VAL A 136 -11.85 5.45 -11.60
N MET A 137 -11.95 4.96 -10.35
CA MET A 137 -12.73 5.62 -9.30
C MET A 137 -12.20 7.02 -8.96
N VAL A 138 -10.88 7.15 -8.78
CA VAL A 138 -10.21 8.44 -8.53
C VAL A 138 -10.41 9.39 -9.70
N ALA A 139 -10.23 8.92 -10.94
CA ALA A 139 -10.48 9.72 -12.14
C ALA A 139 -11.94 10.19 -12.22
N PHE A 140 -12.90 9.32 -11.89
CA PHE A 140 -14.30 9.68 -11.82
C PHE A 140 -14.57 10.77 -10.76
N PHE A 141 -14.02 10.62 -9.54
CA PHE A 141 -14.18 11.63 -8.50
C PHE A 141 -13.59 12.99 -8.89
N PHE A 142 -12.40 13.01 -9.50
CA PHE A 142 -11.79 14.26 -9.97
C PHE A 142 -12.55 14.89 -11.13
N ALA A 143 -13.07 14.10 -12.07
CA ALA A 143 -13.90 14.61 -13.16
C ALA A 143 -15.22 15.21 -12.64
N ARG A 144 -15.78 14.66 -11.55
CA ARG A 144 -17.03 15.15 -10.97
C ARG A 144 -16.86 16.29 -9.98
N HIS A 145 -15.71 16.35 -9.32
CA HIS A 145 -15.34 17.37 -8.34
C HIS A 145 -13.93 17.92 -8.67
N PRO A 146 -13.78 18.80 -9.66
CA PRO A 146 -12.46 19.30 -10.09
C PRO A 146 -11.69 20.03 -8.99
N GLN A 147 -12.42 20.73 -8.11
CA GLN A 147 -11.89 21.42 -6.92
C GLN A 147 -11.18 20.46 -5.95
N LEU A 148 -11.61 19.20 -5.94
CA LEU A 148 -11.05 18.12 -5.14
C LEU A 148 -9.63 17.78 -5.62
N GLY A 149 -9.42 17.75 -6.94
CA GLY A 149 -8.08 17.55 -7.53
C GLY A 149 -7.12 18.70 -7.21
N GLU A 150 -7.57 19.94 -7.37
CA GLU A 150 -6.73 21.12 -7.08
C GLU A 150 -6.32 21.21 -5.61
N HIS A 151 -7.25 20.91 -4.70
CA HIS A 151 -7.03 21.04 -3.25
C HIS A 151 -6.19 19.90 -2.66
N LEU A 152 -6.28 18.70 -3.24
CA LEU A 152 -5.59 17.50 -2.76
C LEU A 152 -4.20 17.32 -3.36
N VAL A 153 -3.97 17.66 -4.62
CA VAL A 153 -2.71 17.31 -5.28
C VAL A 153 -1.56 18.23 -4.86
N GLY A 154 -1.75 19.55 -4.90
CA GLY A 154 -0.66 20.52 -4.73
C GLY A 154 0.12 20.38 -3.41
N PRO A 155 -0.53 20.48 -2.24
CA PRO A 155 0.15 20.42 -0.94
C PRO A 155 0.73 19.04 -0.60
N TRP A 156 0.23 17.97 -1.25
CA TRP A 156 0.61 16.60 -0.94
C TRP A 156 1.70 16.06 -1.86
N VAL A 157 1.98 16.70 -2.99
CA VAL A 157 3.09 16.29 -3.87
C VAL A 157 4.41 16.23 -3.10
N SER A 158 4.69 17.20 -2.23
CA SER A 158 5.89 17.20 -1.38
C SER A 158 5.88 16.03 -0.39
N VAL A 159 4.75 15.74 0.24
CA VAL A 159 4.58 14.62 1.18
C VAL A 159 4.77 13.27 0.46
N LEU A 160 4.19 13.13 -0.73
CA LEU A 160 4.35 11.93 -1.57
C LEU A 160 5.81 11.77 -2.02
N ALA A 161 6.48 12.85 -2.44
CA ALA A 161 7.88 12.82 -2.83
C ALA A 161 8.80 12.49 -1.64
N GLU A 162 8.52 13.04 -0.46
CA GLU A 162 9.24 12.73 0.78
C GLU A 162 9.02 11.28 1.19
N GLY A 163 7.79 10.77 1.08
CA GLY A 163 7.49 9.37 1.31
C GLY A 163 8.19 8.44 0.33
N ALA A 164 8.21 8.78 -0.97
CA ALA A 164 8.93 8.01 -1.97
C ALA A 164 10.44 8.02 -1.73
N ALA A 165 11.01 9.16 -1.33
CA ALA A 165 12.41 9.27 -0.95
C ALA A 165 12.73 8.42 0.28
N ALA A 166 11.93 8.53 1.34
CA ALA A 166 12.07 7.72 2.55
C ALA A 166 11.96 6.22 2.23
N GLY A 167 10.97 5.82 1.45
CA GLY A 167 10.79 4.45 0.98
C GLY A 167 12.01 3.95 0.20
N THR A 168 12.54 4.75 -0.72
CA THR A 168 13.75 4.40 -1.48
C THR A 168 14.98 4.24 -0.57
N ILE A 169 15.13 5.11 0.43
CA ILE A 169 16.19 5.00 1.45
C ILE A 169 16.04 3.68 2.22
N GLY A 170 14.85 3.39 2.73
CA GLY A 170 14.57 2.16 3.47
C GLY A 170 14.82 0.91 2.62
N GLY A 171 14.31 0.90 1.40
CA GLY A 171 14.51 -0.20 0.44
C GLY A 171 15.99 -0.42 0.12
N THR A 172 16.77 0.66 -0.01
CA THR A 172 18.23 0.58 -0.22
C THR A 172 18.94 0.00 0.99
N VAL A 173 18.57 0.41 2.21
CA VAL A 173 19.14 -0.15 3.44
C VAL A 173 18.88 -1.65 3.54
N VAL A 174 17.67 -2.11 3.23
CA VAL A 174 17.36 -3.55 3.20
C VAL A 174 18.15 -4.30 2.13
N VAL A 175 18.29 -3.72 0.93
CA VAL A 175 19.13 -4.31 -0.14
C VAL A 175 20.58 -4.45 0.32
N LEU A 176 21.15 -3.41 0.93
CA LEU A 176 22.52 -3.45 1.44
C LEU A 176 22.68 -4.46 2.58
N TRP A 177 21.72 -4.49 3.51
CA TRP A 177 21.70 -5.46 4.60
C TRP A 177 21.75 -6.90 4.08
N PHE A 178 20.87 -7.25 3.14
CA PHE A 178 20.85 -8.60 2.58
C PHE A 178 22.01 -8.90 1.65
N LEU A 179 22.58 -7.90 0.98
CA LEU A 179 23.83 -8.08 0.25
C LEU A 179 24.98 -8.47 1.19
N PHE A 180 25.14 -7.76 2.31
CA PHE A 180 26.16 -8.10 3.30
C PHE A 180 25.89 -9.43 3.98
N TYR A 181 24.63 -9.76 4.27
CA TYR A 181 24.23 -11.06 4.80
C TYR A 181 24.57 -12.21 3.84
N ASP A 182 24.25 -12.06 2.55
CA ASP A 182 24.56 -13.05 1.51
C ASP A 182 26.08 -13.27 1.40
N LEU A 183 26.87 -12.18 1.37
CA LEU A 183 28.33 -12.26 1.32
C LEU A 183 28.92 -12.90 2.60
N GLY A 184 28.40 -12.52 3.78
CA GLY A 184 28.88 -13.01 5.07
C GLY A 184 28.52 -14.47 5.37
N SER A 185 27.44 -14.98 4.77
CA SER A 185 27.03 -16.39 4.87
C SER A 185 27.79 -17.30 3.89
N GLY A 186 28.70 -16.75 3.07
CA GLY A 186 29.41 -17.49 2.02
C GLY A 186 28.52 -17.87 0.83
N ALA A 187 27.33 -17.27 0.72
CA ALA A 187 26.43 -17.46 -0.40
C ALA A 187 26.83 -16.58 -1.60
N ASN A 188 26.24 -16.86 -2.75
CA ASN A 188 26.37 -15.97 -3.91
C ASN A 188 25.78 -14.59 -3.59
N PRO A 189 26.37 -13.49 -4.10
CA PRO A 189 25.73 -12.18 -4.00
C PRO A 189 24.34 -12.24 -4.65
N PHE A 190 23.36 -11.57 -4.05
CA PHE A 190 21.96 -11.56 -4.50
C PHE A 190 21.21 -12.90 -4.32
N ARG A 191 21.69 -13.78 -3.44
CA ARG A 191 20.99 -15.02 -3.09
C ARG A 191 19.62 -14.75 -2.49
N THR A 192 19.54 -13.83 -1.53
CA THR A 192 18.27 -13.47 -0.89
C THR A 192 17.24 -12.91 -1.88
N PRO A 193 17.52 -11.86 -2.67
CA PRO A 193 16.55 -11.35 -3.64
C PRO A 193 16.20 -12.37 -4.73
N ALA A 194 17.11 -13.29 -5.07
CA ALA A 194 16.78 -14.38 -5.99
C ALA A 194 15.77 -15.36 -5.38
N ILE A 195 15.96 -15.79 -4.14
CA ILE A 195 15.02 -16.70 -3.46
C ILE A 195 13.66 -16.02 -3.30
N LEU A 196 13.63 -14.77 -2.82
CA LEU A 196 12.38 -14.01 -2.64
C LEU A 196 11.67 -13.77 -3.98
N GLY A 197 12.42 -13.40 -5.02
CA GLY A 197 11.91 -13.28 -6.38
C GLY A 197 11.34 -14.60 -6.91
N GLY A 198 12.07 -15.70 -6.74
CA GLY A 198 11.63 -17.04 -7.16
C GLY A 198 10.33 -17.44 -6.45
N ALA A 199 10.24 -17.20 -5.14
CA ALA A 199 9.03 -17.50 -4.38
C ALA A 199 7.83 -16.67 -4.83
N ILE A 200 8.01 -15.34 -4.99
CA ILE A 200 6.92 -14.40 -5.24
C ILE A 200 6.47 -14.37 -6.71
N LEU A 201 7.42 -14.40 -7.64
CA LEU A 201 7.18 -14.20 -9.07
C LEU A 201 7.04 -15.52 -9.84
N GLU A 202 7.70 -16.58 -9.37
CA GLU A 202 7.78 -17.86 -10.08
C GLU A 202 7.12 -19.00 -9.30
N GLY A 203 6.65 -18.75 -8.07
CA GLY A 203 6.05 -19.76 -7.21
C GLY A 203 7.03 -20.83 -6.72
N ALA A 204 8.33 -20.54 -6.71
CA ALA A 204 9.35 -21.47 -6.27
C ALA A 204 9.20 -21.77 -4.77
N ARG A 205 8.89 -23.04 -4.44
CA ARG A 205 8.72 -23.48 -3.05
C ARG A 205 10.00 -24.00 -2.41
N ASN A 206 10.95 -24.45 -3.23
CA ASN A 206 12.26 -24.92 -2.78
C ASN A 206 13.33 -23.86 -3.10
N PRO A 207 13.82 -23.12 -2.09
CA PRO A 207 14.86 -22.13 -2.30
C PRO A 207 16.15 -22.69 -2.91
N ALA A 208 16.50 -23.96 -2.63
CA ALA A 208 17.74 -24.57 -3.08
C ALA A 208 17.84 -24.66 -4.62
N THR A 209 16.71 -24.71 -5.32
CA THR A 209 16.67 -24.82 -6.79
C THR A 209 16.66 -23.47 -7.50
N VAL A 210 16.53 -22.37 -6.76
CA VAL A 210 16.44 -21.03 -7.37
C VAL A 210 17.84 -20.50 -7.67
N ALA A 211 18.11 -20.16 -8.93
CA ALA A 211 19.37 -19.54 -9.33
C ALA A 211 19.28 -18.01 -9.26
N ALA A 212 20.37 -17.35 -8.87
CA ALA A 212 20.49 -15.89 -8.85
C ALA A 212 20.69 -15.32 -10.27
N ARG A 213 19.64 -15.40 -11.09
CA ARG A 213 19.63 -14.87 -12.45
C ARG A 213 19.27 -13.38 -12.46
N SER A 214 19.99 -12.61 -13.27
CA SER A 214 19.81 -11.15 -13.36
C SER A 214 18.35 -10.72 -13.63
N PRO A 215 17.58 -11.33 -14.55
CA PRO A 215 16.20 -10.92 -14.79
C PRO A 215 15.29 -11.10 -13.57
N LEU A 216 15.48 -12.19 -12.81
CA LEU A 216 14.69 -12.48 -11.60
C LEU A 216 15.02 -11.49 -10.49
N VAL A 217 16.31 -11.28 -10.24
CA VAL A 217 16.77 -10.33 -9.21
C VAL A 217 16.26 -8.93 -9.54
N MET A 218 16.38 -8.47 -10.79
CA MET A 218 15.88 -7.15 -11.21
C MET A 218 14.36 -7.02 -11.05
N SER A 219 13.60 -8.03 -11.47
CA SER A 219 12.13 -8.02 -11.34
C SER A 219 11.70 -7.95 -9.88
N TYR A 220 12.36 -8.72 -9.01
CA TYR A 220 12.15 -8.65 -7.57
C TYR A 220 12.56 -7.29 -6.99
N THR A 221 13.70 -6.72 -7.42
CA THR A 221 14.15 -5.41 -6.97
C THR A 221 13.15 -4.31 -7.30
N VAL A 222 12.52 -4.33 -8.49
CA VAL A 222 11.45 -3.38 -8.84
C VAL A 222 10.26 -3.52 -7.89
N LEU A 223 9.80 -4.76 -7.64
CA LEU A 223 8.70 -5.02 -6.70
C LEU A 223 9.05 -4.56 -5.28
N HIS A 224 10.26 -4.86 -4.82
CA HIS A 224 10.78 -4.44 -3.52
C HIS A 224 10.72 -2.93 -3.36
N PHE A 225 11.28 -2.17 -4.30
CA PHE A 225 11.24 -0.71 -4.22
C PHE A 225 9.83 -0.16 -4.34
N ALA A 226 8.95 -0.75 -5.16
CA ALA A 226 7.55 -0.33 -5.24
C ALA A 226 6.83 -0.46 -3.89
N VAL A 227 7.02 -1.58 -3.18
CA VAL A 227 6.44 -1.80 -1.84
C VAL A 227 7.02 -0.82 -0.82
N PHE A 228 8.33 -0.60 -0.82
CA PHE A 228 8.97 0.32 0.10
C PHE A 228 8.59 1.79 -0.15
N VAL A 229 8.44 2.20 -1.41
CA VAL A 229 7.92 3.52 -1.78
C VAL A 229 6.49 3.69 -1.28
N ALA A 230 5.61 2.70 -1.49
CA ALA A 230 4.25 2.74 -0.98
C ALA A 230 4.22 2.86 0.56
N PHE A 231 5.04 2.07 1.26
CA PHE A 231 5.18 2.14 2.71
C PHE A 231 5.67 3.53 3.17
N GLY A 232 6.71 4.07 2.51
CA GLY A 232 7.22 5.41 2.81
C GLY A 232 6.20 6.51 2.58
N VAL A 233 5.38 6.41 1.54
CA VAL A 233 4.24 7.32 1.27
C VAL A 233 3.20 7.27 2.39
N VAL A 234 2.84 6.08 2.87
CA VAL A 234 1.91 5.93 4.00
C VAL A 234 2.49 6.58 5.26
N VAL A 235 3.76 6.30 5.59
CA VAL A 235 4.43 6.87 6.77
C VAL A 235 4.55 8.40 6.68
N ALA A 236 4.97 8.94 5.53
CA ALA A 236 5.06 10.39 5.33
C ALA A 236 3.69 11.06 5.47
N SER A 237 2.63 10.41 4.96
CA SER A 237 1.27 10.93 5.06
C SER A 237 0.77 10.97 6.50
N LEU A 238 1.05 9.91 7.28
CA LEU A 238 0.75 9.88 8.71
C LEU A 238 1.53 10.96 9.46
N ALA A 239 2.82 11.14 9.15
CA ALA A 239 3.65 12.19 9.71
C ALA A 239 3.10 13.60 9.42
N ALA A 240 2.54 13.83 8.23
CA ALA A 240 1.95 15.10 7.85
C ALA A 240 0.60 15.38 8.53
N SER A 241 -0.05 14.37 9.12
CA SER A 241 -1.44 14.48 9.59
C SER A 241 -1.63 14.27 11.08
N LEU A 242 -0.62 13.77 11.78
CA LEU A 242 -0.69 13.39 13.18
C LEU A 242 0.28 14.19 14.04
N ASP A 243 -0.16 14.52 15.25
CA ASP A 243 0.69 15.09 16.29
C ASP A 243 1.69 14.04 16.81
N GLU A 244 2.80 14.50 17.37
CA GLU A 244 3.93 13.69 17.86
C GLU A 244 3.54 12.40 18.61
N PRO A 245 2.68 12.41 19.65
CA PRO A 245 2.37 11.16 20.38
C PRO A 245 1.64 10.13 19.52
N LEU A 246 0.72 10.58 18.64
CA LEU A 246 -0.02 9.68 17.75
C LEU A 246 0.83 9.25 16.55
N LEU A 247 1.77 10.07 16.11
CA LEU A 247 2.70 9.75 15.03
C LEU A 247 3.56 8.53 15.40
N TRP A 248 4.20 8.55 16.57
CA TRP A 248 5.05 7.44 17.01
C TRP A 248 4.25 6.14 17.17
N LEU A 249 3.05 6.23 17.75
CA LEU A 249 2.16 5.09 17.87
C LEU A 249 1.72 4.55 16.50
N SER A 250 1.36 5.43 15.57
CA SER A 250 0.89 5.06 14.23
C SER A 250 2.02 4.48 13.39
N PHE A 251 3.24 5.04 13.51
CA PHE A 251 4.43 4.47 12.88
C PHE A 251 4.70 3.07 13.40
N LEU A 252 4.71 2.88 14.73
CA LEU A 252 4.91 1.57 15.35
C LEU A 252 3.84 0.58 14.89
N LEU A 253 2.57 0.99 14.87
CA LEU A 253 1.47 0.15 14.41
C LEU A 253 1.64 -0.26 12.95
N VAL A 254 1.89 0.70 12.05
CA VAL A 254 2.08 0.43 10.61
C VAL A 254 3.31 -0.43 10.36
N PHE A 255 4.40 -0.22 11.10
CA PHE A 255 5.58 -1.07 11.07
C PHE A 255 5.26 -2.50 11.51
N CYS A 256 4.57 -2.68 12.64
CA CYS A 256 4.17 -3.99 13.15
C CYS A 256 3.22 -4.71 12.17
N LEU A 257 2.26 -3.99 11.58
CA LEU A 257 1.36 -4.53 10.58
C LEU A 257 2.11 -4.96 9.31
N PHE A 258 3.03 -4.13 8.82
CA PHE A 258 3.88 -4.46 7.69
C PHE A 258 4.77 -5.68 7.97
N GLN A 259 5.39 -5.71 9.15
CA GLN A 259 6.25 -6.83 9.57
C GLN A 259 5.45 -8.13 9.67
N GLY A 260 4.29 -8.09 10.34
CA GLY A 260 3.41 -9.25 10.48
C GLY A 260 2.86 -9.72 9.14
N PHE A 261 2.43 -8.78 8.29
CA PHE A 261 1.98 -9.07 6.93
C PHE A 261 3.09 -9.72 6.10
N PHE A 262 4.30 -9.14 6.07
CA PHE A 262 5.40 -9.68 5.27
C PHE A 262 5.85 -11.06 5.75
N VAL A 263 6.00 -11.26 7.07
CA VAL A 263 6.39 -12.56 7.61
C VAL A 263 5.30 -13.60 7.38
N GLY A 264 4.03 -13.26 7.58
CA GLY A 264 2.90 -14.15 7.29
C GLY A 264 2.73 -14.44 5.80
N PHE A 265 2.97 -13.45 4.94
CA PHE A 265 2.98 -13.64 3.49
C PHE A 265 4.11 -14.58 3.07
N ALA A 266 5.32 -14.36 3.60
CA ALA A 266 6.49 -15.19 3.34
C ALA A 266 6.30 -16.63 3.82
N SER A 267 5.70 -16.85 5.00
CA SER A 267 5.44 -18.21 5.51
C SER A 267 4.48 -18.98 4.61
N VAL A 268 3.41 -18.34 4.12
CA VAL A 268 2.48 -19.04 3.23
C VAL A 268 3.10 -19.35 1.87
N LEU A 269 4.01 -18.51 1.37
CA LEU A 269 4.73 -18.81 0.14
C LEU A 269 5.68 -20.01 0.30
N SER A 270 6.47 -20.05 1.38
CA SER A 270 7.35 -21.18 1.69
C SER A 270 7.89 -21.10 3.12
N ASP A 271 7.61 -22.09 3.96
CA ASP A 271 8.26 -22.21 5.27
C ASP A 271 9.79 -22.33 5.16
N ALA A 272 10.28 -22.93 4.06
CA ALA A 272 11.70 -23.05 3.79
C ALA A 272 12.38 -21.70 3.56
N LEU A 273 11.63 -20.69 3.07
CA LEU A 273 12.12 -19.31 2.92
C LEU A 273 12.51 -18.71 4.28
N LEU A 274 11.61 -18.81 5.26
CA LEU A 274 11.83 -18.26 6.59
C LEU A 274 12.94 -19.00 7.33
N ASN A 275 13.03 -20.32 7.15
CA ASN A 275 14.11 -21.12 7.73
C ASN A 275 15.47 -20.78 7.12
N GLN A 276 15.54 -20.51 5.82
CA GLN A 276 16.80 -20.19 5.16
C GLN A 276 17.27 -18.76 5.45
N LEU A 277 16.37 -17.78 5.40
CA LEU A 277 16.73 -16.39 5.67
C LEU A 277 16.91 -16.14 7.17
N GLY A 278 16.18 -16.88 8.01
CA GLY A 278 16.08 -16.65 9.44
C GLY A 278 15.21 -15.42 9.74
N TRP A 279 14.12 -15.59 10.46
CA TRP A 279 13.19 -14.49 10.78
C TRP A 279 13.90 -13.28 11.43
N GLY A 280 14.93 -13.51 12.24
CA GLY A 280 15.70 -12.45 12.90
C GLY A 280 16.46 -11.54 11.93
N THR A 281 16.91 -12.05 10.78
CA THR A 281 17.63 -11.24 9.78
C THR A 281 16.68 -10.31 9.04
N ILE A 282 15.45 -10.78 8.77
CA ILE A 282 14.38 -9.98 8.16
C ILE A 282 14.01 -8.84 9.10
N VAL A 283 13.78 -9.14 10.39
CA VAL A 283 13.45 -8.14 11.40
C VAL A 283 14.59 -7.12 11.54
N ALA A 284 15.86 -7.57 11.59
CA ALA A 284 17.00 -6.67 11.67
C ALA A 284 17.09 -5.71 10.47
N GLY A 285 16.96 -6.21 9.24
CA GLY A 285 16.96 -5.39 8.04
C GLY A 285 15.83 -4.35 8.04
N ASN A 286 14.63 -4.76 8.44
CA ASN A 286 13.48 -3.87 8.51
C ASN A 286 13.61 -2.82 9.63
N LEU A 287 14.20 -3.16 10.78
CA LEU A 287 14.51 -2.20 11.85
C LEU A 287 15.56 -1.17 11.41
N LEU A 288 16.60 -1.60 10.69
CA LEU A 288 17.60 -0.68 10.12
C LEU A 288 16.97 0.26 9.10
N SER A 289 16.10 -0.25 8.24
CA SER A 289 15.32 0.55 7.29
C SER A 289 14.44 1.56 8.02
N ALA A 290 13.66 1.11 9.02
CA ALA A 290 12.81 1.96 9.84
C ALA A 290 13.61 3.09 10.49
N ALA A 291 14.76 2.78 11.10
CA ALA A 291 15.65 3.77 11.69
C ALA A 291 16.16 4.78 10.65
N ALA A 292 16.56 4.33 9.45
CA ALA A 292 17.01 5.21 8.38
C ALA A 292 15.91 6.15 7.88
N MET A 293 14.69 5.63 7.71
CA MET A 293 13.52 6.42 7.30
C MET A 293 13.16 7.47 8.36
N LEU A 294 13.11 7.07 9.63
CA LEU A 294 12.86 7.99 10.74
C LEU A 294 13.95 9.06 10.86
N GLY A 295 15.21 8.68 10.71
CA GLY A 295 16.34 9.61 10.67
C GLY A 295 16.20 10.63 9.54
N PHE A 296 15.81 10.18 8.34
CA PHE A 296 15.53 11.07 7.21
C PHE A 296 14.42 12.09 7.53
N PHE A 297 13.29 11.63 8.08
CA PHE A 297 12.20 12.54 8.46
C PHE A 297 12.62 13.52 9.56
N TYR A 298 13.34 13.06 10.58
CA TYR A 298 13.83 13.89 11.68
C TYR A 298 14.76 15.02 11.17
N LEU A 299 15.74 14.67 10.34
CA LEU A 299 16.69 15.63 9.79
C LEU A 299 15.99 16.67 8.90
N ARG A 300 15.00 16.23 8.12
CA ARG A 300 14.26 17.11 7.22
C ARG A 300 13.32 18.07 7.96
N ARG A 301 12.64 17.60 9.01
CA ARG A 301 11.86 18.48 9.91
C ARG A 301 12.73 19.54 10.57
N ARG A 302 13.92 19.15 11.05
CA ARG A 302 14.88 20.07 11.67
C ARG A 302 15.40 21.13 10.70
N ALA A 303 15.65 20.75 9.45
CA ALA A 303 16.07 21.67 8.40
C ALA A 303 15.00 22.71 8.02
N LEU A 304 13.71 22.36 8.16
CA LEU A 304 12.57 23.24 7.86
C LEU A 304 12.17 24.15 9.03
N HIS A 305 12.49 23.79 10.28
CA HIS A 305 12.22 24.61 11.48
C HIS A 305 13.45 25.11 12.26
N PRO A 306 14.45 25.81 11.66
CA PRO A 306 15.58 26.34 12.44
C PRO A 306 15.25 27.52 13.38
N ARG A 307 14.02 28.09 13.33
CA ARG A 307 13.74 29.46 13.85
C ARG A 307 12.86 29.57 15.09
N LEU A 308 12.53 28.47 15.79
CA LEU A 308 11.75 28.56 17.04
C LEU A 308 12.57 28.28 18.31
N GLU A 309 13.82 27.82 18.18
CA GLU A 309 14.68 27.48 19.32
C GLU A 309 15.78 28.52 19.61
N GLY A 310 15.81 29.64 18.86
CA GLY A 310 16.96 30.56 18.84
C GLY A 310 16.75 32.00 19.33
N GLU A 311 15.54 32.43 19.69
CA GLU A 311 15.34 33.74 20.32
C GLU A 311 14.79 33.56 21.74
N PRO A 312 15.58 33.85 22.79
CA PRO A 312 15.03 33.88 24.14
C PRO A 312 13.87 34.89 24.21
N ALA A 313 12.72 34.44 24.71
CA ALA A 313 11.49 35.24 24.84
C ALA A 313 11.70 36.58 25.57
N GLU A 314 12.74 36.65 26.39
CA GLU A 314 13.17 37.84 27.13
C GLU A 314 13.57 39.01 26.21
N LYS A 315 14.13 38.74 25.02
CA LYS A 315 14.53 39.80 24.08
C LYS A 315 13.34 40.43 23.35
N ARG A 316 12.25 39.66 23.19
CA ARG A 316 11.04 40.08 22.46
C ARG A 316 10.14 41.01 23.29
N ILE A 317 10.26 40.96 24.62
CA ILE A 317 9.58 41.87 25.56
C ILE A 317 10.40 43.16 25.71
N SER A 318 11.73 43.05 25.83
CA SER A 318 12.63 44.20 25.96
C SER A 318 12.56 45.21 24.79
N ASP A 319 12.40 44.75 23.55
CA ASP A 319 12.31 45.65 22.38
C ASP A 319 10.91 46.26 22.20
N ARG A 320 9.87 45.68 22.83
CA ARG A 320 8.50 46.22 22.77
C ARG A 320 8.26 47.33 23.79
N ASP A 321 8.98 47.29 24.90
CA ASP A 321 8.83 48.23 26.02
C ASP A 321 9.89 49.33 26.03
N ALA A 322 10.76 49.40 25.01
CA ALA A 322 11.72 50.49 24.87
C ALA A 322 10.97 51.81 24.57
N PRO A 323 10.99 52.81 25.48
CA PRO A 323 10.31 54.08 25.25
C PRO A 323 10.97 54.80 24.09
N THR A 324 10.19 55.14 23.06
CA THR A 324 10.60 56.03 21.98
C THR A 324 10.89 57.41 22.57
N SER A 325 12.16 57.70 22.82
CA SER A 325 12.63 59.06 23.09
C SER A 325 12.52 59.86 21.80
N GLN A 326 11.52 60.74 21.72
CA GLN A 326 11.51 61.79 20.69
C GLN A 326 12.56 62.85 21.05
N PRO A 327 13.50 63.19 20.15
CA PRO A 327 14.31 64.39 20.32
C PRO A 327 13.45 65.62 19.98
N GLY A 328 13.53 66.63 20.84
CA GLY A 328 12.79 67.89 20.75
C GLY A 328 13.30 68.87 19.71
#